data_AF-A0A4R3EII5-F1
#
_entry.id   AF-A0A4R3EII5-F1
#
_cell.length_a   1.000
_cell.length_b   1.000
_cell.length_c   1.000
_cell.angle_alpha   90.00
_cell.angle_beta   90.00
_cell.angle_gamma   90.00
#
_symmetry.space_group_name_H-M   'P 1'
#
loop_
_entity.id
_entity.type
_entity.pdbx_description
1 polymer ?
#
loop_
_entity_poly.entity_id
_entity_poly.type
_entity_poly.pdbx_seq_one_letter_code
_entity_poly.pdbx_strand_id
1 'polypeptide(L)' 'MAKSDDLVASAKTVLARYKSGKMDRETVREWVLRLGAYPEPYGSRVRAADDWFRAHPLSDVSGDIEEVDFEMLQAIIA' A
#
# COMPACT_ATOMS: atom_id res chain seq x y z
N MET A 1 -0.52 15.58 15.36
CA MET A 1 -0.80 14.20 14.95
C MET A 1 0.54 13.56 14.62
N ALA A 2 0.82 12.35 15.09
CA ALA A 2 2.08 11.68 14.76
C ALA A 2 2.01 11.22 13.29
N LYS A 3 3.11 11.36 12.54
CA LYS A 3 3.22 10.94 11.13
C LYS A 3 2.74 9.50 10.90
N SER A 4 2.90 8.63 11.90
CA SER A 4 2.45 7.23 11.87
C SER A 4 0.93 7.07 11.98
N ASP A 5 0.24 7.92 12.73
CA ASP A 5 -1.23 7.87 12.83
C ASP A 5 -1.86 8.27 11.49
N ASP A 6 -1.27 9.29 10.85
CA ASP A 6 -1.68 9.75 9.51
C ASP A 6 -1.43 8.67 8.45
N LEU A 7 -0.31 7.93 8.54
CA LEU A 7 -0.03 6.78 7.68
C LEU A 7 -1.13 5.71 7.82
N VAL A 8 -1.46 5.31 9.05
CA VAL A 8 -2.45 4.25 9.29
C VAL A 8 -3.84 4.68 8.80
N ALA A 9 -4.23 5.94 9.05
CA ALA A 9 -5.50 6.48 8.55
C ALA A 9 -5.54 6.54 7.02
N SER A 10 -4.45 6.96 6.39
CA SER A 10 -4.31 6.99 4.94
C SER A 10 -4.36 5.59 4.33
N ALA A 11 -3.61 4.63 4.88
CA ALA A 11 -3.58 3.23 4.43
C ALA A 11 -4.96 2.57 4.51
N LYS A 12 -5.71 2.79 5.59
CA LYS A 12 -7.12 2.31 5.72
C LYS A 12 -8.01 2.88 4.61
N THR A 13 -7.87 4.16 4.31
CA THR A 13 -8.65 4.82 3.26
C THR A 13 -8.31 4.27 1.87
N VAL A 14 -7.02 4.13 1.57
CA VAL A 14 -6.53 3.56 0.30
C VAL A 14 -7.03 2.13 0.13
N LEU A 15 -6.84 1.27 1.13
CA LEU A 15 -7.32 -0.11 1.09
C LEU A 15 -8.83 -0.22 0.85
N ALA A 16 -9.63 0.59 1.56
CA ALA A 16 -11.09 0.57 1.40
C ALA A 16 -11.54 1.06 0.02
N ARG A 17 -10.89 2.11 -0.52
CA ARG A 17 -11.20 2.61 -1.87
C ARG A 17 -10.75 1.63 -2.94
N TYR A 18 -9.60 0.98 -2.77
CA TYR A 18 -9.11 -0.01 -3.71
C TYR A 18 -10.02 -1.24 -3.76
N LYS A 19 -10.35 -1.83 -2.59
CA LYS A 19 -11.30 -2.96 -2.48
C LYS A 19 -12.69 -2.68 -3.05
N SER A 20 -13.13 -1.43 -3.08
CA SER A 20 -14.42 -1.03 -3.64
C SER A 20 -14.37 -0.62 -5.12
N GLY A 21 -13.20 -0.75 -5.78
CA GLY A 21 -12.98 -0.33 -7.16
C GLY A 21 -13.03 1.19 -7.37
N LYS A 22 -13.01 1.98 -6.28
CA LYS A 22 -13.05 3.46 -6.30
C LYS A 22 -11.66 4.11 -6.41
N MET A 23 -10.64 3.29 -6.56
CA MET A 23 -9.25 3.67 -6.75
C MET A 23 -8.58 2.54 -7.55
N ASP A 24 -7.91 2.90 -8.64
CA ASP A 24 -7.18 1.93 -9.44
C ASP A 24 -5.83 1.57 -8.82
N ARG A 25 -5.27 0.44 -9.27
CA ARG A 25 -3.98 -0.08 -8.82
C ARG A 25 -2.83 0.89 -9.07
N GLU A 26 -2.88 1.67 -10.15
CA GLU A 26 -1.84 2.68 -10.46
C GLU A 26 -1.79 3.76 -9.39
N THR A 27 -2.94 4.28 -8.99
CA THR A 27 -3.08 5.28 -7.93
C THR A 27 -2.59 4.73 -6.59
N VAL A 28 -2.93 3.48 -6.27
CA VAL A 28 -2.44 2.79 -5.06
C VAL A 28 -0.92 2.67 -5.10
N ARG A 29 -0.38 2.18 -6.21
CA ARG A 29 1.07 2.03 -6.42
C ARG A 29 1.77 3.37 -6.24
N GLU A 30 1.34 4.42 -6.92
CA GLU A 30 1.95 5.74 -6.79
C GLU A 30 1.91 6.26 -5.36
N TRP A 31 0.82 6.02 -4.63
CA TRP A 31 0.71 6.40 -3.23
C TRP A 31 1.77 5.67 -2.38
N VAL A 32 1.90 4.34 -2.51
CA VAL A 32 2.91 3.56 -1.77
C VAL A 32 4.31 4.09 -2.06
N LEU A 33 4.65 4.27 -3.34
CA LEU A 33 5.98 4.70 -3.78
C LEU A 33 6.36 6.12 -3.31
N ARG A 34 5.39 6.91 -2.83
CA ARG A 34 5.59 8.28 -2.30
C ARG A 34 5.63 8.35 -0.76
N LEU A 35 5.34 7.26 -0.03
CA LEU A 35 5.29 7.28 1.44
C LEU A 35 6.64 7.59 2.10
N GLY A 36 7.76 7.22 1.48
CA GLY A 36 9.09 7.40 2.03
C GLY A 36 9.33 6.57 3.29
N ALA A 37 10.29 6.97 4.12
CA ALA A 37 10.68 6.21 5.32
C ALA A 37 9.81 6.52 6.55
N TYR A 38 9.57 5.48 7.35
CA TYR A 38 8.88 5.51 8.63
C TYR A 38 9.69 4.78 9.71
N PRO A 39 9.53 5.14 10.99
CA PRO A 39 10.11 4.39 12.10
C PRO A 39 9.43 3.01 12.25
N GLU A 40 10.10 2.07 12.90
CA GLU A 40 9.48 0.80 13.30
C GLU A 40 8.31 1.04 14.27
N PRO A 41 7.26 0.20 14.22
CA PRO A 41 7.14 -1.03 13.42
C PRO A 41 6.71 -0.82 11.96
N TYR A 42 6.36 0.40 11.54
CA TYR A 42 5.79 0.66 10.22
C TYR A 42 6.82 0.72 9.09
N GLY A 43 8.06 1.09 9.41
CA GLY A 43 9.15 1.22 8.44
C GLY A 43 9.38 -0.01 7.58
N SER A 44 9.54 -1.17 8.22
CA SER A 44 9.68 -2.47 7.56
C SER A 44 8.50 -2.82 6.64
N ARG A 45 7.27 -2.56 7.07
CA ARG A 45 6.04 -2.82 6.30
C ARG A 45 5.90 -1.90 5.08
N VAL A 46 6.17 -0.60 5.26
CA VAL A 46 6.15 0.37 4.15
C VAL A 46 7.21 0.02 3.11
N ARG A 47 8.40 -0.41 3.54
CA ARG A 47 9.46 -0.86 2.63
C ARG A 47 9.04 -2.11 1.86
N ALA A 48 8.47 -3.11 2.53
CA ALA A 48 8.00 -4.33 1.87
C ALA A 48 6.94 -4.03 0.80
N ALA A 49 6.00 -3.13 1.10
CA ALA A 49 5.00 -2.69 0.12
C ALA A 49 5.65 -1.93 -1.06
N ASP A 50 6.57 -1.01 -0.80
CA ASP A 50 7.31 -0.28 -1.85
C ASP A 50 8.05 -1.25 -2.78
N ASP A 51 8.78 -2.22 -2.22
CA ASP A 51 9.51 -3.24 -2.98
C ASP A 51 8.56 -4.09 -3.83
N TRP A 52 7.42 -4.53 -3.28
CA TRP A 52 6.40 -5.30 -4.00
C TRP A 52 5.84 -4.53 -5.21
N PHE A 53 5.41 -3.28 -5.01
CA PHE A 53 4.82 -2.44 -6.06
C PHE A 53 5.84 -1.97 -7.11
N ARG A 54 7.14 -1.95 -6.79
CA ARG A 54 8.22 -1.75 -7.78
C ARG A 54 8.42 -2.98 -8.65
N ALA A 55 8.40 -4.17 -8.05
CA ALA A 55 8.64 -5.43 -8.75
C ALA A 55 7.48 -5.85 -9.67
N HIS A 56 6.24 -5.45 -9.36
CA HIS A 56 5.03 -5.86 -10.08
C HIS A 56 4.30 -4.67 -10.73
N PRO A 57 4.82 -4.12 -11.85
CA PRO A 57 4.17 -3.03 -12.57
C PRO A 57 2.84 -3.46 -13.23
N LEU A 58 2.08 -2.49 -13.75
CA LEU A 58 0.70 -2.64 -14.24
C LEU A 58 0.49 -3.65 -15.38
N SER A 59 1.56 -4.13 -16.02
CA SER A 59 1.48 -5.16 -17.06
C SER A 59 1.11 -6.55 -16.53
N ASP A 60 1.15 -6.74 -15.21
CA ASP A 60 0.89 -8.01 -14.54
C ASP A 60 -0.24 -7.79 -13.53
N VAL A 61 -1.50 -7.99 -13.95
CA VAL A 61 -2.69 -7.90 -13.08
C VAL A 61 -3.55 -9.13 -13.33
N SER A 62 -3.06 -10.28 -12.86
CA SER A 62 -3.91 -11.43 -12.57
C SER A 62 -4.63 -11.22 -11.24
N GLY A 63 -5.71 -11.98 -10.98
CA GLY A 63 -6.41 -11.91 -9.69
C GLY A 63 -5.50 -12.16 -8.48
N ASP A 64 -4.49 -13.02 -8.65
CA ASP A 64 -3.50 -13.33 -7.61
C ASP A 64 -2.67 -12.11 -7.19
N ILE A 65 -2.43 -11.17 -8.09
CA ILE A 65 -1.63 -9.96 -7.80
C ILE A 65 -2.43 -8.97 -6.95
N GLU A 66 -3.73 -8.84 -7.22
CA GLU A 66 -4.60 -7.95 -6.45
C GLU A 66 -4.77 -8.42 -5.00
N GLU A 67 -4.80 -9.73 -4.76
CA GLU A 67 -4.82 -10.28 -3.39
C GLU A 67 -3.56 -9.89 -2.61
N VAL A 68 -2.37 -10.03 -3.21
CA VAL A 68 -1.11 -9.65 -2.55
C VAL A 68 -1.04 -8.13 -2.34
N ASP A 69 -1.55 -7.32 -3.27
CA ASP A 69 -1.63 -5.87 -3.06
C ASP A 69 -2.45 -5.54 -1.80
N PHE A 70 -3.58 -6.22 -1.57
CA PHE A 70 -4.38 -6.04 -0.34
C PHE A 70 -3.63 -6.48 0.91
N GLU A 71 -2.86 -7.57 0.86
CA GLU A 71 -2.03 -8.01 1.97
C GLU A 71 -0.95 -6.98 2.33
N MET A 72 -0.28 -6.41 1.33
CA MET A 72 0.75 -5.38 1.53
C MET A 72 0.16 -4.11 2.18
N LEU A 73 -1.01 -3.66 1.70
CA LEU A 73 -1.71 -2.51 2.30
C LEU A 73 -2.19 -2.82 3.72
N GLN A 74 -2.70 -4.03 3.95
CA GLN A 74 -3.16 -4.47 5.27
C GLN A 74 -2.00 -4.56 6.27
N ALA A 75 -0.81 -4.98 5.83
CA ALA A 75 0.38 -5.07 6.66
C ALA A 75 0.82 -3.70 7.20
N ILE A 76 0.67 -2.62 6.42
CA ILE A 76 0.97 -1.24 6.87
C ILE A 76 0.07 -0.81 8.03
N ILE A 77 -1.17 -1.30 8.08
CA ILE A 77 -2.19 -0.95 9.07
C ILE A 77 -1.99 -1.69 10.41
N ALA A 78 -1.40 -2.89 10.35
CA ALA A 78 -1.28 -3.82 11.48
C ALA A 78 -0.25 -3.41 12.54
#